data_AF-A0A1E7FQD3-F1
#
_entry.id   AF-A0A1E7FQD3-F1
#
_cell.length_a   1.000
_cell.length_b   1.000
_cell.length_c   1.000
_cell.angle_alpha   90.00
_cell.angle_beta   90.00
_cell.angle_gamma   90.00
#
_symmetry.space_group_name_H-M   'P 1'
#
loop_
_entity.id
_entity.type
_entity.pdbx_description
1 polymer ?
#
loop_
_entity_poly.entity_id
_entity_poly.type
_entity_poly.pdbx_seq_one_letter_code
_entity_poly.pdbx_strand_id
1 'polypeptide(L)'
;MSCRNDINQEIDTFNAITYGSLFFTFVCWFLRMFYMAKWQQNPEQGYKVLFGFAGVKFLLGILLATIFLPTCPNGCICDHYVQISTIYPAVVILISIWWAYLGMKYLALSRQVKQQEVVPVVELVDDDRDKNDDGDKNKLVGDYRDNIELV
;
A
#
# COMPACT_ATOMS: atom_id res chain seq x y z
N MET A 1 -22.28 -19.19 -39.56
CA MET A 1 -21.71 -19.60 -38.26
C MET A 1 -22.85 -19.99 -37.33
N SER A 2 -22.68 -21.01 -36.48
CA SER A 2 -23.66 -21.34 -35.43
C SER A 2 -23.46 -20.38 -34.27
N CYS A 3 -24.52 -19.77 -33.75
CA CYS A 3 -24.47 -18.83 -32.63
C CYS A 3 -23.69 -19.37 -31.42
N ARG A 4 -23.70 -20.69 -31.26
CA ARG A 4 -22.98 -21.40 -30.20
C ARG A 4 -21.47 -21.29 -30.32
N ASN A 5 -20.92 -21.29 -31.53
CA ASN A 5 -19.48 -21.27 -31.74
C ASN A 5 -18.90 -19.88 -31.44
N ASP A 6 -19.58 -18.82 -31.87
CA ASP A 6 -19.14 -17.44 -31.65
C ASP A 6 -19.18 -17.08 -30.14
N ILE A 7 -20.27 -17.47 -29.46
CA ILE A 7 -20.41 -17.30 -28.00
C ILE A 7 -19.33 -18.09 -27.23
N ASN A 8 -19.07 -19.34 -27.62
CA ASN A 8 -18.06 -20.16 -26.94
C ASN A 8 -16.65 -19.56 -27.08
N GLN A 9 -16.31 -18.99 -28.24
CA GLN A 9 -15.00 -18.37 -28.45
C GLN A 9 -14.78 -17.13 -27.58
N GLU A 10 -15.80 -16.26 -27.46
CA GLU A 10 -15.74 -15.09 -26.58
C GLU A 10 -15.63 -15.51 -25.10
N ILE A 11 -16.42 -16.51 -24.70
CA ILE A 11 -16.40 -17.06 -23.33
C ILE A 11 -15.05 -17.70 -23.00
N ASP A 12 -14.47 -18.48 -23.92
CA ASP A 12 -13.17 -19.12 -23.70
C ASP A 12 -12.06 -18.09 -23.52
N THR A 13 -12.10 -17.01 -24.31
CA THR A 13 -11.16 -15.89 -24.20
C THR A 13 -11.32 -15.17 -22.87
N PHE A 14 -12.56 -14.85 -22.48
CA PHE A 14 -12.87 -14.23 -21.19
C PHE A 14 -12.42 -15.08 -20.00
N ASN A 15 -12.69 -16.39 -20.05
CA ASN A 15 -12.28 -17.35 -19.02
C ASN A 15 -10.76 -17.46 -18.93
N ALA A 16 -10.05 -17.55 -20.06
CA ALA A 16 -8.59 -17.62 -20.09
C ALA A 16 -7.95 -16.40 -19.41
N ILE A 17 -8.43 -15.20 -19.72
CA ILE A 17 -7.93 -13.96 -19.11
C ILE A 17 -8.29 -13.90 -17.61
N THR A 18 -9.49 -14.33 -17.26
CA THR A 18 -9.95 -14.37 -15.86
C THR A 18 -9.08 -15.33 -15.03
N TYR A 19 -8.85 -16.55 -15.51
CA TYR A 19 -7.95 -17.50 -14.84
C TYR A 19 -6.51 -16.99 -14.79
N GLY A 20 -6.03 -16.34 -15.85
CA GLY A 20 -4.73 -15.67 -15.85
C GLY A 20 -4.63 -14.58 -14.77
N SER A 21 -5.68 -13.79 -14.57
CA SER A 21 -5.76 -12.77 -13.51
C SER A 21 -5.75 -13.37 -12.10
N LEU A 22 -6.49 -14.47 -11.89
CA LEU A 22 -6.50 -15.19 -10.62
C LEU A 22 -5.12 -15.79 -10.32
N PHE A 23 -4.49 -16.42 -11.31
CA PHE A 23 -3.13 -16.94 -11.18
C PHE A 23 -2.13 -15.83 -10.88
N PHE A 24 -2.21 -14.69 -11.56
CA PHE A 24 -1.39 -13.52 -11.25
C PHE A 24 -1.62 -13.02 -9.81
N THR A 25 -2.87 -13.06 -9.31
CA THR A 25 -3.17 -12.74 -7.90
C THR A 25 -2.46 -13.68 -6.94
N PHE A 26 -2.47 -14.97 -7.23
CA PHE A 26 -1.78 -15.99 -6.45
C PHE A 26 -0.27 -15.75 -6.43
N VAL A 27 0.33 -15.47 -7.59
CA VAL A 27 1.77 -15.15 -7.69
C VAL A 27 2.11 -13.89 -6.90
N CYS A 28 1.34 -12.80 -7.03
CA CYS A 28 1.55 -11.57 -6.25
C CYS A 28 1.45 -11.83 -4.74
N TRP A 29 0.48 -12.67 -4.32
CA TRP A 29 0.31 -13.05 -2.92
C TRP A 29 1.50 -13.85 -2.39
N PHE A 30 1.99 -14.82 -3.16
CA PHE A 30 3.20 -15.58 -2.85
C PHE A 30 4.43 -14.69 -2.75
N LEU A 31 4.64 -13.79 -3.71
CA LEU A 31 5.74 -12.82 -3.67
C LEU A 31 5.66 -11.96 -2.41
N ARG A 32 4.47 -11.45 -2.06
CA ARG A 32 4.30 -10.70 -0.83
C ARG A 32 4.67 -11.52 0.40
N MET A 33 4.27 -12.79 0.49
CA MET A 33 4.61 -13.67 1.61
C MET A 33 6.13 -13.80 1.78
N PHE A 34 6.86 -14.05 0.69
CA PHE A 34 8.32 -14.20 0.75
C PHE A 34 9.06 -12.88 1.03
N TYR A 35 8.56 -11.76 0.50
CA TYR A 35 9.23 -10.45 0.63
C TYR A 35 8.70 -9.58 1.76
N MET A 36 7.75 -10.07 2.58
CA MET A 36 7.13 -9.27 3.64
C MET A 36 8.15 -8.69 4.63
N ALA A 37 9.09 -9.52 5.11
CA ALA A 37 10.13 -9.07 6.04
C ALA A 37 11.06 -8.01 5.40
N LYS A 38 11.43 -8.20 4.13
CA LYS A 38 12.27 -7.25 3.39
C LYS A 38 11.57 -5.92 3.16
N TRP A 39 10.28 -5.94 2.88
CA TRP A 39 9.47 -4.73 2.69
C TRP A 39 9.19 -3.99 4.01
N GLN A 40 9.20 -4.67 5.15
CA GLN A 40 9.15 -3.99 6.44
C GLN A 40 10.43 -3.21 6.72
N GLN A 41 11.59 -3.76 6.35
CA GLN A 41 12.88 -3.06 6.47
C GLN A 41 13.01 -1.91 5.44
N ASN A 42 12.46 -2.10 4.24
CA ASN A 42 12.50 -1.11 3.16
C ASN A 42 11.07 -0.81 2.65
N PRO A 43 10.28 -0.03 3.42
CA PRO A 43 8.89 0.24 3.09
C PRO A 43 8.70 1.00 1.79
N GLU A 44 9.71 1.75 1.35
CA GLU A 44 9.69 2.46 0.07
C GLU A 44 9.59 1.52 -1.14
N GLN A 45 10.31 0.39 -1.11
CA GLN A 45 10.18 -0.62 -2.16
C GLN A 45 8.83 -1.34 -2.06
N GLY A 46 8.39 -1.63 -0.84
CA GLY A 46 7.12 -2.31 -0.59
C GLY A 46 5.92 -1.58 -1.19
N TYR A 47 5.76 -0.29 -0.91
CA TYR A 47 4.59 0.44 -1.45
C TYR A 47 4.63 0.55 -2.97
N LYS A 48 5.79 0.80 -3.59
CA LYS A 48 5.91 0.92 -5.06
C LYS A 48 5.45 -0.35 -5.77
N VAL A 49 5.87 -1.52 -5.28
CA VAL A 49 5.48 -2.82 -5.84
C VAL A 49 3.99 -3.08 -5.62
N LEU A 50 3.46 -2.82 -4.43
CA LEU A 50 2.04 -3.03 -4.10
C LEU A 50 1.11 -2.14 -4.94
N PHE A 51 1.47 -0.88 -5.14
CA PHE A 51 0.74 0.02 -6.04
C PHE A 51 0.85 -0.42 -7.50
N GLY A 52 2.01 -0.95 -7.93
CA GLY A 52 2.15 -1.56 -9.25
C GLY A 52 1.19 -2.73 -9.45
N PHE A 53 1.10 -3.65 -8.48
CA PHE A 53 0.14 -4.76 -8.52
C PHE A 53 -1.31 -4.28 -8.55
N ALA A 54 -1.65 -3.27 -7.75
CA ALA A 54 -2.97 -2.65 -7.74
C ALA A 54 -3.30 -2.04 -9.11
N GLY A 55 -2.39 -1.27 -9.70
CA GLY A 55 -2.58 -0.63 -11.01
C GLY A 55 -2.81 -1.63 -12.14
N VAL A 56 -1.97 -2.67 -12.23
CA VAL A 56 -2.13 -3.73 -13.24
C VAL A 56 -3.46 -4.45 -13.09
N LYS A 57 -3.85 -4.79 -11.85
CA LYS A 57 -5.15 -5.44 -11.56
C LYS A 57 -6.33 -4.53 -11.91
N PHE A 58 -6.24 -3.25 -11.58
CA PHE A 58 -7.30 -2.29 -11.87
C PHE A 58 -7.52 -2.14 -13.37
N LEU A 59 -6.44 -1.97 -14.14
CA LEU A 59 -6.50 -1.93 -15.61
C LEU A 59 -7.10 -3.21 -16.19
N LEU A 60 -6.72 -4.37 -15.66
CA LEU A 60 -7.24 -5.65 -16.12
C LEU A 60 -8.73 -5.83 -15.76
N GLY A 61 -9.17 -5.33 -14.61
CA GLY A 61 -10.59 -5.28 -14.25
C GLY A 61 -11.41 -4.42 -15.21
N ILE A 62 -10.89 -3.25 -15.61
CA ILE A 62 -11.53 -2.39 -16.62
C ILE A 62 -11.58 -3.09 -17.98
N LEU A 63 -10.49 -3.75 -18.39
CA LEU A 63 -10.43 -4.50 -19.65
C LEU A 63 -11.46 -5.63 -19.69
N LEU A 64 -11.60 -6.38 -18.60
CA LEU A 64 -12.61 -7.44 -18.48
C LEU A 64 -14.04 -6.88 -18.50
N ALA A 65 -14.27 -5.71 -17.91
CA ALA A 65 -15.58 -5.07 -17.88
C ALA A 65 -15.99 -4.44 -19.22
N THR A 66 -15.03 -4.02 -20.04
CA THR A 66 -15.31 -3.22 -21.25
C THR A 66 -15.02 -3.96 -22.56
N ILE A 67 -13.84 -4.56 -22.70
CA ILE A 67 -13.38 -5.15 -23.97
C ILE A 67 -13.74 -6.64 -24.05
N PHE A 68 -13.57 -7.37 -22.93
CA PHE A 68 -13.76 -8.83 -22.93
C PHE A 68 -15.12 -9.26 -22.39
N LEU A 69 -16.01 -8.32 -22.04
CA LEU A 69 -17.35 -8.67 -21.58
C LEU A 69 -18.10 -9.32 -22.75
N PRO A 70 -18.44 -10.62 -22.68
CA PRO A 70 -19.11 -11.30 -23.78
C PRO A 70 -20.47 -10.66 -24.01
N THR A 71 -20.74 -10.30 -25.26
CA THR A 71 -22.01 -9.67 -25.65
C THR A 71 -22.88 -10.70 -26.36
N CYS A 72 -24.16 -10.74 -26.03
CA CYS A 72 -25.05 -11.69 -26.69
C CYS A 72 -25.33 -11.21 -28.13
N PRO A 73 -25.00 -12.00 -29.17
CA PRO A 73 -25.32 -11.64 -30.55
C PRO A 73 -26.84 -11.56 -30.76
N ASN A 74 -27.26 -10.65 -31.64
CA ASN A 74 -28.67 -10.37 -31.92
C ASN A 74 -29.41 -11.65 -32.36
N GLY A 75 -30.47 -12.02 -31.63
CA GLY A 75 -31.30 -13.18 -31.93
C GLY A 75 -30.93 -14.47 -31.17
N CYS A 76 -29.99 -14.42 -30.22
CA CYS A 76 -29.61 -15.55 -29.39
C CYS A 76 -30.01 -15.34 -27.91
N ILE A 77 -30.23 -16.45 -27.18
CA ILE A 77 -30.66 -16.44 -25.77
C ILE A 77 -29.43 -16.69 -24.89
N CYS A 78 -29.01 -15.71 -24.08
CA CYS A 78 -27.75 -15.74 -23.32
C CYS A 78 -27.91 -15.51 -21.79
N ASP A 79 -29.12 -15.64 -21.24
CA ASP A 79 -29.44 -15.17 -19.87
C ASP A 79 -28.53 -15.68 -18.75
N HIS A 80 -27.96 -16.88 -18.85
CA HIS A 80 -27.09 -17.43 -17.80
C HIS A 80 -25.65 -16.88 -17.81
N TYR A 81 -25.15 -16.35 -18.92
CA TYR A 81 -23.74 -15.98 -19.06
C TYR A 81 -23.45 -14.54 -18.60
N VAL A 82 -24.46 -13.67 -18.64
CA VAL A 82 -24.32 -12.24 -18.35
C VAL A 82 -24.01 -11.97 -16.87
N GLN A 83 -24.62 -12.75 -15.96
CA GLN A 83 -24.40 -12.57 -14.52
C GLN A 83 -22.98 -12.98 -14.08
N ILE A 84 -22.50 -14.12 -14.55
CA ILE A 84 -21.16 -14.62 -14.19
C ILE A 84 -20.09 -13.68 -14.78
N SER A 85 -20.30 -13.21 -16.01
CA SER A 85 -19.35 -12.33 -16.70
C SER A 85 -19.21 -10.95 -16.07
N THR A 86 -20.23 -10.47 -15.35
CA THR A 86 -20.18 -9.16 -14.65
C THR A 86 -19.59 -9.26 -13.24
N ILE A 87 -19.66 -10.42 -12.59
CA ILE A 87 -19.09 -10.62 -11.24
C ILE A 87 -17.55 -10.61 -11.26
N TYR A 88 -16.92 -11.22 -12.26
CA TYR A 88 -15.46 -11.33 -12.31
C TYR A 88 -14.71 -9.99 -12.38
N PRO A 89 -15.08 -9.04 -13.26
CA PRO A 89 -14.46 -7.72 -13.28
C PRO A 89 -14.59 -7.01 -11.92
N ALA A 90 -15.73 -7.12 -11.25
CA ALA A 90 -15.95 -6.52 -9.94
C ALA A 90 -15.01 -7.13 -8.87
N VAL A 91 -14.86 -8.45 -8.85
CA VAL A 91 -13.93 -9.13 -7.94
C VAL A 91 -12.48 -8.68 -8.20
N VAL A 92 -12.08 -8.56 -9.46
CA VAL A 92 -10.72 -8.10 -9.83
C VAL A 92 -10.48 -6.66 -9.37
N ILE A 93 -11.48 -5.78 -9.50
CA ILE A 93 -11.40 -4.40 -9.01
C ILE A 93 -11.31 -4.38 -7.49
N LEU A 94 -12.12 -5.16 -6.75
CA LEU A 94 -12.05 -5.24 -5.29
C LEU A 94 -10.67 -5.71 -4.81
N ILE A 95 -10.09 -6.72 -5.49
CA ILE A 95 -8.72 -7.17 -5.21
C ILE A 95 -7.72 -6.03 -5.43
N SER A 96 -7.86 -5.26 -6.51
CA SER A 96 -6.97 -4.12 -6.78
C SER A 96 -7.02 -3.06 -5.67
N ILE A 97 -8.21 -2.75 -5.15
CA ILE A 97 -8.41 -1.80 -4.05
C ILE A 97 -7.74 -2.32 -2.78
N TRP A 98 -7.87 -3.63 -2.50
CA TRP A 98 -7.20 -4.25 -1.35
C TRP A 98 -5.67 -4.13 -1.45
N TRP A 99 -5.07 -4.34 -2.63
CA TRP A 99 -3.64 -4.14 -2.84
C TRP A 99 -3.23 -2.67 -2.69
N ALA A 100 -4.03 -1.72 -3.16
CA ALA A 100 -3.78 -0.29 -2.99
C ALA A 100 -3.83 0.11 -1.51
N TYR A 101 -4.81 -0.40 -0.76
CA TYR A 101 -4.92 -0.18 0.69
C TYR A 101 -3.69 -0.71 1.46
N LEU A 102 -3.18 -1.88 1.07
CA LEU A 102 -1.92 -2.39 1.59
C LEU A 102 -0.74 -1.49 1.24
N GLY A 103 -0.66 -1.01 -0.02
CA GLY A 103 0.35 -0.04 -0.45
C GLY A 103 0.35 1.23 0.40
N MET A 104 -0.84 1.75 0.73
CA MET A 104 -0.99 2.92 1.61
C MET A 104 -0.42 2.70 3.01
N LYS A 105 -0.54 1.48 3.57
CA LYS A 105 0.07 1.16 4.87
C LYS A 105 1.61 1.23 4.82
N TYR A 106 2.21 0.66 3.78
CA TYR A 106 3.67 0.74 3.60
C TYR A 106 4.15 2.16 3.30
N LEU A 107 3.36 2.93 2.55
CA LEU A 107 3.65 4.35 2.32
C LEU A 107 3.64 5.14 3.62
N ALA A 108 2.65 4.94 4.49
CA ALA A 108 2.60 5.57 5.81
C ALA A 108 3.83 5.21 6.66
N LEU A 109 4.23 3.92 6.66
CA LEU A 109 5.44 3.46 7.37
C LEU A 109 6.70 4.15 6.81
N SER A 110 6.83 4.26 5.49
CA SER A 110 7.99 4.92 4.87
C SER A 110 8.13 6.39 5.23
N ARG A 111 7.02 7.10 5.47
CA ARG A 111 7.02 8.49 5.89
C ARG A 111 7.50 8.65 7.33
N GLN A 112 7.15 7.73 8.22
CA GLN A 112 7.61 7.74 9.61
C GLN A 112 9.11 7.50 9.71
N VAL A 113 9.65 6.53 8.95
CA VAL A 113 11.09 6.25 8.93
C VAL A 113 11.90 7.47 8.45
N LYS A 114 11.43 8.17 7.40
CA LYS A 114 12.11 9.38 6.91
C LYS A 114 12.08 10.55 7.89
N GLN A 115 11.09 10.63 8.78
CA GLN A 115 11.02 11.71 9.78
C GLN A 115 11.98 11.50 10.96
N GLN A 116 12.34 10.25 11.29
CA GLN A 116 13.27 9.95 12.37
C GLN A 116 14.74 10.22 12.01
N GLU A 117 15.08 10.25 10.71
CA GLU A 117 16.45 10.54 10.23
C GLU A 117 16.80 12.04 10.32
N VAL A 118 15.80 12.93 10.44
CA VAL A 118 15.97 14.40 10.41
C VAL A 118 15.88 15.02 11.81
N VAL A 119 16.25 14.29 12.88
CA VAL A 119 16.47 14.95 14.18
C VAL A 119 17.82 15.68 14.06
N PRO A 120 17.85 17.03 14.06
CA PRO A 120 19.10 17.75 13.99
C PRO A 120 19.91 17.41 15.24
N VAL A 121 21.16 17.00 15.02
CA VAL A 121 22.18 17.04 16.07
C VAL A 121 22.17 18.47 16.60
N VAL A 122 21.61 18.66 17.78
CA VAL A 122 21.76 19.91 18.53
C VAL A 122 23.23 19.91 18.92
N GLU A 123 24.04 20.56 18.10
CA GLU A 123 25.42 20.90 18.41
C GLU A 123 25.34 21.82 19.62
N LEU A 124 25.59 21.26 20.81
CA LEU A 124 25.75 22.03 22.03
C LEU A 124 26.99 22.90 21.83
N VAL A 125 26.76 24.16 21.53
CA VAL A 125 27.80 25.19 21.55
C VAL A 125 28.17 25.40 23.02
N ASP A 126 29.24 24.75 23.46
CA ASP A 126 29.93 25.08 24.70
C ASP A 126 30.55 26.48 24.52
N ASP A 127 29.85 27.54 24.98
CA ASP A 127 30.40 28.89 25.08
C ASP A 127 31.28 28.96 26.34
N ASP A 128 32.45 28.32 26.26
CA ASP A 128 33.55 28.53 27.20
C ASP A 128 34.11 29.95 26.98
N ARG A 129 33.46 30.95 27.57
CA ARG A 129 33.98 32.32 27.65
C ARG A 129 34.25 32.72 29.09
N ASP A 130 35.40 32.23 29.51
CA ASP A 130 36.21 32.66 30.63
C ASP A 130 36.44 34.19 30.58
N LYS A 131 35.98 34.93 31.60
CA LYS A 131 36.50 36.27 31.94
C LYS A 131 36.29 36.57 33.42
N ASN A 132 37.42 36.48 34.13
CA ASN A 132 37.75 37.08 35.43
C ASN A 132 36.88 38.28 35.84
N ASP A 133 36.30 38.22 37.04
CA ASP A 133 36.15 39.41 37.89
C ASP A 133 36.20 39.00 39.38
N ASP A 134 37.15 39.61 40.09
CA ASP A 134 37.41 39.47 41.52
C ASP A 134 36.30 40.16 42.32
N GLY A 135 35.74 39.52 43.36
CA GLY A 135 34.76 40.21 44.20
C GLY A 135 34.07 39.39 45.27
N ASP A 136 34.81 39.09 46.33
CA ASP A 136 34.39 38.89 47.72
C ASP A 136 32.89 39.16 48.05
N LYS A 137 32.19 38.15 48.60
CA LYS A 137 31.39 38.28 49.84
C LYS A 137 30.77 36.97 50.30
N ASN A 138 31.22 36.55 51.49
CA ASN A 138 30.56 35.60 52.37
C ASN A 138 29.08 35.93 52.61
N LYS A 139 28.18 34.93 52.44
CA LYS A 139 26.96 34.85 53.23
C LYS A 139 26.52 33.38 53.40
N LEU A 140 26.73 32.88 54.62
CA LEU A 140 26.21 31.63 55.12
C LEU A 140 24.69 31.70 55.39
N VAL A 141 24.11 30.50 55.44
CA VAL A 141 22.86 30.07 56.11
C VAL A 141 21.58 30.11 55.26
N GLY A 142 20.97 28.93 55.09
CA GLY A 142 19.59 28.80 54.62
C GLY A 142 19.16 27.39 54.21
N ASP A 143 19.30 26.41 55.11
CA ASP A 143 18.59 25.13 55.10
C ASP A 143 17.06 25.34 54.97
N TYR A 144 16.37 24.74 53.99
CA TYR A 144 15.16 23.89 54.16
C TYR A 144 14.40 23.56 52.84
N ARG A 145 14.17 22.25 52.66
CA ARG A 145 12.98 21.52 52.14
C ARG A 145 12.56 21.49 50.66
N ASP A 146 12.65 20.26 50.15
CA ASP A 146 11.69 19.46 49.37
C ASP A 146 10.23 19.93 49.33
N ASN A 147 9.65 19.95 48.12
CA ASN A 147 8.47 19.17 47.69
C ASN A 147 8.14 19.49 46.20
N ILE A 148 8.14 18.49 45.31
CA ILE A 148 6.96 17.86 44.63
C ILE A 148 6.19 18.87 43.72
N GLU A 149 6.06 18.67 42.41
CA GLU A 149 5.02 17.82 41.79
C GLU A 149 5.40 17.28 40.41
N LEU A 150 5.22 15.96 40.25
CA LEU A 150 4.98 15.27 38.99
C LEU A 150 3.47 15.29 38.71
N VAL A 151 3.08 15.71 37.51
CA VAL A 151 1.85 15.27 36.83
C VAL A 151 2.21 14.92 35.39
#